data_AF-C4R481-F1
#
_entry.id   AF-C4R481-F1
#
_cell.length_a   1.000
_cell.length_b   1.000
_cell.length_c   1.000
_cell.angle_alpha   90.00
_cell.angle_beta   90.00
_cell.angle_gamma   90.00
#
_symmetry.space_group_name_H-M   'P 1'
#
loop_
_entity.id
_entity.type
_entity.pdbx_description
1 polymer ?
#
loop_
_entity_poly.entity_id
_entity_poly.type
_entity_poly.pdbx_seq_one_letter_code
_entity_poly.pdbx_strand_id
1 'polypeptide(L)'
;MSVVSKQYDIHEGIIFVIELTPELHAPASEGKSQLQIILENVSEVISELIITLPGTGIGCYLINYDGGQNDEIYPIFELQDLNLEMMKQLYQVLEDHVSGLNPLEKQFPIEHSKPLSATLFFHLRSLFYMAKTHKRTGRHYNLKKIFLFTNNDKPYNGNSQLRVPLKKTLADYNDVDITLIPFLLNKPSGVKFDKTEYSEILFYDKDACSMSIEEIRQRISRHKEIKRVYFTCPLKIANNLCISVKGYSMFYHETPRKIKFVVNEGSTFKDVETKSQFVDPTSGKEFSSEQLIKAYPLGADAYIPLNSEQVKTINRFNDIINIPSLEILGFRDISNWLPQYQFGKASFLSPNNYGDFTHSQRTFSCLLQSMTKKSKFAVLFGTLKNNAAPRLFGMIPSTLPQYESCNLPQGFFLIKLPYLDDVRQLPPKIAPVDADLDVLVSLFSNLVGKIHIKNGYQPQEYENPSLQWHFKMLRDDYLQLEHDIDISDPLEKQKYINSLDETKTKIMKLRDYVKETADDDDPSRLANTLKELNQELNKISNFDIIANKKPKTPTTVDPVPTDDDIINAWKAGTLNGFKVDQLRKYVRSRNNFLETASKKADLIANIDKYFQQKFKETKA
;
A
#
# COMPACT_ATOMS: atom_id res chain seq x y z
N MET A 1 -30.06 -5.31 22.30
CA MET A 1 -29.78 -3.89 21.99
C MET A 1 -28.35 -3.80 21.48
N SER A 2 -28.16 -3.81 20.15
CA SER A 2 -26.84 -3.66 19.55
C SER A 2 -26.37 -2.23 19.78
N VAL A 3 -25.35 -2.04 20.62
CA VAL A 3 -24.61 -0.79 20.69
C VAL A 3 -23.94 -0.64 19.33
N VAL A 4 -24.60 0.07 18.41
CA VAL A 4 -23.96 0.56 17.20
C VAL A 4 -22.84 1.45 17.70
N SER A 5 -21.60 0.94 17.66
CA SER A 5 -20.41 1.73 17.93
C SER A 5 -20.45 2.88 16.93
N LYS A 6 -20.90 4.06 17.38
CA LYS A 6 -20.78 5.28 16.59
C LYS A 6 -19.31 5.40 16.26
N GLN A 7 -18.98 5.26 14.99
CA GLN A 7 -17.64 5.50 14.49
C GLN A 7 -17.43 7.01 14.66
N TYR A 8 -16.88 7.40 15.81
CA TYR A 8 -16.48 8.79 16.03
C TYR A 8 -15.44 9.11 14.95
N ASP A 9 -15.67 10.19 14.21
CA ASP A 9 -14.63 10.78 13.37
C ASP A 9 -13.42 11.03 14.27
N ILE A 10 -12.30 10.39 13.96
CA ILE A 10 -11.08 10.53 14.74
C ILE A 10 -10.53 11.93 14.47
N HIS A 11 -10.37 12.72 15.53
CA HIS A 11 -9.75 14.04 15.51
C HIS A 11 -8.59 14.03 16.49
N GLU A 12 -7.40 13.86 15.94
CA GLU A 12 -6.17 13.71 16.72
C GLU A 12 -5.52 15.06 16.97
N GLY A 13 -5.00 15.26 18.18
CA GLY A 13 -4.11 16.37 18.53
C GLY A 13 -2.75 15.84 18.98
N ILE A 14 -1.67 16.40 18.44
CA ILE A 14 -0.29 16.07 18.78
C ILE A 14 0.40 17.34 19.29
N ILE A 15 0.93 17.28 20.50
CA ILE A 15 1.76 18.34 21.08
C ILE A 15 3.21 17.87 21.08
N PHE A 16 4.08 18.60 20.38
CA PHE A 16 5.52 18.48 20.47
C PHE A 16 6.00 19.37 21.62
N VAL A 17 6.70 18.77 22.59
CA VAL A 17 7.28 19.47 23.74
C VAL A 17 8.77 19.23 23.72
N ILE A 18 9.56 20.30 23.64
CA ILE A 18 11.03 20.22 23.56
C ILE A 18 11.62 20.86 24.82
N GLU A 19 12.35 20.07 25.60
CA GLU A 19 13.07 20.55 26.78
C GLU A 19 14.38 21.22 26.35
N LEU A 20 14.46 22.54 26.52
CA LEU A 20 15.68 23.27 26.24
C LEU A 20 16.73 22.95 27.29
N THR A 21 17.88 22.48 26.82
CA THR A 21 19.08 22.26 27.63
C THR A 21 20.31 22.77 26.88
N PRO A 22 21.40 23.13 27.57
CA PRO A 22 22.64 23.56 26.91
C PRO A 22 23.18 22.53 25.91
N GLU A 23 22.99 21.24 26.21
CA GLU A 23 23.41 20.14 25.34
C GLU A 23 22.55 20.05 24.06
N LEU A 24 21.31 20.54 24.06
CA LEU A 24 20.44 20.50 22.88
C LEU A 24 20.84 21.52 21.81
N HIS A 25 21.41 22.65 22.24
CA HIS A 25 22.00 23.67 21.37
C HIS A 25 23.40 23.31 20.88
N ALA A 26 24.09 22.39 21.57
CA ALA A 26 25.40 21.95 21.14
C ALA A 26 25.31 21.23 19.77
N PRO A 27 26.32 21.42 18.90
CA PRO A 27 26.38 20.72 17.63
C PRO A 27 26.48 19.20 17.88
N ALA A 28 25.65 18.45 17.17
CA ALA A 28 25.62 17.00 17.16
C ALA A 28 26.26 16.48 15.85
N SER A 29 25.69 15.43 15.27
CA SER A 29 26.07 14.87 13.97
C SER A 29 26.01 15.92 12.87
N GLU A 30 27.01 15.94 11.98
CA GLU A 30 27.07 16.79 10.78
C GLU A 30 27.10 18.31 11.04
N GLY A 31 27.41 18.74 12.26
CA GLY A 31 27.53 20.16 12.62
C GLY A 31 26.20 20.89 12.87
N LYS A 32 25.07 20.18 12.81
CA LYS A 32 23.74 20.68 13.19
C LYS A 32 23.50 20.48 14.69
N SER A 33 22.79 21.40 15.34
CA SER A 33 22.38 21.21 16.74
C SER A 33 21.29 20.15 16.88
N GLN A 34 21.15 19.51 18.05
CA GLN A 34 20.05 18.56 18.29
C GLN A 34 18.69 19.24 18.15
N LEU A 35 18.58 20.50 18.59
CA LEU A 35 17.37 21.31 18.45
C LEU A 35 17.01 21.53 16.96
N GLN A 36 17.99 21.88 16.12
CA GLN A 36 17.77 22.03 14.68
C GLN A 36 17.22 20.73 14.07
N ILE A 37 17.82 19.58 14.40
CA ILE A 37 17.39 18.28 13.88
C ILE A 37 15.95 17.97 14.30
N ILE A 38 15.57 18.25 15.56
CA ILE A 38 14.19 18.06 16.04
C ILE A 38 13.22 18.94 15.23
N LEU A 39 13.53 20.22 15.04
CA LEU A 39 12.66 21.15 14.30
C LEU A 39 12.52 20.76 12.81
N GLU A 40 13.60 20.32 12.16
CA GLU A 40 13.57 19.77 10.80
C GLU A 40 12.63 18.54 10.72
N ASN A 41 12.74 17.62 11.68
CA ASN A 41 11.86 16.44 11.77
C ASN A 41 10.39 16.84 12.01
N VAL A 42 10.11 17.85 12.83
CA VAL A 42 8.74 18.35 13.04
C VAL A 42 8.17 18.93 11.74
N SER A 43 8.98 19.67 10.97
CA SER A 43 8.58 20.20 9.65
C SER A 43 8.27 19.10 8.63
N GLU A 44 9.09 18.05 8.58
CA GLU A 44 8.85 16.87 7.74
C GLU A 44 7.53 16.18 8.14
N VAL A 45 7.29 16.00 9.42
CA VAL A 45 6.07 15.34 9.93
C VAL A 45 4.83 16.15 9.60
N ILE A 46 4.88 17.47 9.74
CA ILE A 46 3.81 18.37 9.29
C ILE A 46 3.56 18.18 7.78
N SER A 47 4.62 18.14 6.98
CA SER A 47 4.53 17.96 5.53
C SER A 47 3.88 16.61 5.16
N GLU A 48 4.24 15.53 5.85
CA GLU A 48 3.66 14.20 5.65
C GLU A 48 2.19 14.14 6.12
N LEU A 49 1.86 14.76 7.26
CA LEU A 49 0.51 14.75 7.81
C LEU A 49 -0.46 15.62 7.00
N ILE A 50 0.00 16.68 6.33
CA ILE A 50 -0.85 17.43 5.39
C ILE A 50 -1.33 16.53 4.23
N ILE A 51 -0.50 15.56 3.82
CA ILE A 51 -0.83 14.60 2.76
C ILE A 51 -1.80 13.55 3.27
N THR A 52 -1.52 12.93 4.42
CA THR A 52 -2.24 11.74 4.90
C THR A 52 -3.40 12.07 5.84
N LEU A 53 -3.29 13.13 6.64
CA LEU A 53 -4.13 13.47 7.81
C LEU A 53 -4.28 14.99 8.01
N PRO A 54 -4.83 15.75 7.04
CA PRO A 54 -4.90 17.22 7.14
C PRO A 54 -5.80 17.74 8.27
N GLY A 55 -6.62 16.88 8.89
CA GLY A 55 -7.44 17.22 10.04
C GLY A 55 -6.76 17.02 11.39
N THR A 56 -5.48 16.66 11.44
CA THR A 56 -4.74 16.50 12.70
C THR A 56 -4.34 17.87 13.26
N GLY A 57 -4.54 18.07 14.56
CA GLY A 57 -4.06 19.24 15.28
C GLY A 57 -2.60 19.08 15.70
N ILE A 58 -1.79 20.10 15.48
CA ILE A 58 -0.37 20.10 15.85
C ILE A 58 -0.03 21.37 16.61
N GLY A 59 0.72 21.24 17.70
CA GLY A 59 1.28 22.35 18.46
C GLY A 59 2.74 22.05 18.83
N CYS A 60 3.59 23.06 18.85
CA CYS A 60 5.01 22.90 19.19
C CYS A 60 5.41 23.90 20.27
N TYR A 61 5.94 23.38 21.37
CA TYR A 61 6.20 24.13 22.58
C TYR A 61 7.60 23.83 23.11
N LEU A 62 8.25 24.88 23.61
CA LEU A 62 9.53 24.82 24.31
C LEU A 62 9.29 24.96 25.81
N ILE A 63 10.05 24.22 26.61
CA ILE A 63 10.10 24.37 28.07
C ILE A 63 11.54 24.74 28.49
N ASN A 64 11.71 25.38 29.64
CA ASN A 64 12.97 26.00 30.08
C ASN A 64 13.45 27.14 29.16
N TYR A 65 12.52 27.94 28.64
CA TYR A 65 12.79 29.10 27.80
C TYR A 65 12.88 30.40 28.62
N ASP A 66 13.93 31.21 28.42
CA ASP A 66 14.18 32.46 29.15
C ASP A 66 13.80 33.71 28.33
N GLY A 67 12.50 33.94 28.14
CA GLY A 67 12.00 35.07 27.34
C GLY A 67 11.18 36.12 28.08
N GLY A 68 11.28 36.17 29.42
CA GLY A 68 10.73 37.28 30.22
C GLY A 68 9.23 37.29 30.47
N GLN A 69 8.46 36.31 29.99
CA GLN A 69 7.10 36.04 30.46
C GLN A 69 7.14 34.86 31.44
N ASN A 70 6.37 34.93 32.54
CA ASN A 70 6.30 33.90 33.59
C ASN A 70 5.65 32.56 33.12
N ASP A 71 5.52 32.35 31.82
CA ASP A 71 4.93 31.13 31.28
C ASP A 71 5.99 30.02 31.26
N GLU A 72 5.71 28.93 31.97
CA GLU A 72 6.55 27.72 32.04
C GLU A 72 6.70 27.03 30.67
N ILE A 73 5.92 27.47 29.66
CA ILE A 73 5.83 26.91 28.32
C ILE A 73 5.82 28.05 27.29
N TYR A 74 6.73 28.00 26.32
CA TYR A 74 6.76 28.92 25.19
C TYR A 74 6.23 28.25 23.91
N PRO A 75 5.18 28.76 23.26
CA PRO A 75 4.70 28.24 21.99
C PRO A 75 5.56 28.74 20.82
N ILE A 76 6.17 27.83 20.06
CA ILE A 76 6.60 28.17 18.68
C ILE A 76 5.35 28.42 17.85
N PHE A 77 4.35 27.54 18.00
CA PHE A 77 2.99 27.75 17.52
C PHE A 77 2.00 26.95 18.38
N GLU A 78 0.83 27.52 18.57
CA GLU A 78 -0.23 26.92 19.39
C GLU A 78 -0.84 25.69 18.73
N LEU A 79 -1.39 24.78 19.55
CA LEU A 79 -2.15 23.62 19.09
C LEU A 79 -3.39 24.05 18.30
N GLN A 80 -3.35 23.86 16.98
CA GLN A 80 -4.47 24.08 16.06
C GLN A 80 -4.46 23.03 14.95
N ASP A 81 -5.56 22.89 14.22
CA ASP A 81 -5.60 22.04 13.02
C ASP A 81 -4.53 22.49 12.02
N LEU A 82 -3.88 21.51 11.38
CA LEU A 82 -2.83 21.73 10.40
C LEU A 82 -3.16 22.87 9.43
N ASN A 83 -2.29 23.87 9.44
CA ASN A 83 -2.38 25.03 8.58
C ASN A 83 -1.00 25.39 8.03
N LEU A 84 -1.00 26.16 6.94
CA LEU A 84 0.23 26.54 6.26
C LEU A 84 1.00 27.64 7.01
N GLU A 85 0.36 28.37 7.94
CA GLU A 85 1.02 29.38 8.78
C GLU A 85 2.03 28.72 9.73
N MET A 86 1.67 27.57 10.32
CA MET A 86 2.58 26.77 11.16
C MET A 86 3.82 26.34 10.39
N MET A 87 3.64 25.86 9.16
CA MET A 87 4.77 25.53 8.29
C MET A 87 5.64 26.75 8.06
N LYS A 88 5.04 27.88 7.66
CA LYS A 88 5.77 29.12 7.38
C LYS A 88 6.59 29.58 8.59
N GLN A 89 6.02 29.56 9.79
CA GLN A 89 6.74 29.92 11.02
C GLN A 89 7.95 29.01 11.25
N LEU A 90 7.79 27.70 11.08
CA LEU A 90 8.87 26.73 11.28
C LEU A 90 9.96 26.85 10.20
N TYR A 91 9.58 27.06 8.93
CA TYR A 91 10.53 27.32 7.84
C TYR A 91 11.32 28.60 8.09
N GLN A 92 10.66 29.68 8.52
CA GLN A 92 11.34 30.94 8.82
C GLN A 92 12.36 30.79 9.95
N VAL A 93 12.02 30.08 11.03
CA VAL A 93 12.95 29.77 12.14
C VAL A 93 14.18 29.02 11.62
N LEU A 94 13.98 28.01 10.77
CA LEU A 94 15.07 27.21 10.21
C LEU A 94 15.93 28.01 9.22
N GLU A 95 15.31 28.83 8.36
CA GLU A 95 15.99 29.67 7.38
C GLU A 95 16.80 30.79 8.04
N ASP A 96 16.25 31.46 9.06
CA ASP A 96 16.94 32.48 9.84
C ASP A 96 18.16 31.92 10.57
N HIS A 97 18.09 30.65 11.01
CA HIS A 97 19.22 29.95 11.62
C HIS A 97 20.30 29.62 10.58
N VAL A 98 19.93 29.04 9.43
CA VAL A 98 20.85 28.64 8.36
C VAL A 98 21.55 29.83 7.73
N SER A 99 20.82 30.94 7.54
CA SER A 99 21.36 32.21 7.03
C SER A 99 22.21 32.97 8.05
N GLY A 100 22.17 32.56 9.33
CA GLY A 100 22.86 33.21 10.43
C GLY A 100 22.24 34.53 10.88
N LEU A 101 21.06 34.90 10.36
CA LEU A 101 20.33 36.12 10.75
C LEU A 101 19.88 36.06 12.21
N ASN A 102 19.33 34.92 12.62
CA ASN A 102 18.89 34.68 13.99
C ASN A 102 19.17 33.23 14.42
N PRO A 103 20.36 32.96 15.01
CA PRO A 103 20.71 31.63 15.48
C PRO A 103 19.74 31.12 16.56
N LEU A 104 19.50 29.81 16.59
CA LEU A 104 18.57 29.18 17.53
C LEU A 104 18.93 29.46 19.00
N GLU A 105 20.21 29.58 19.33
CA GLU A 105 20.70 29.90 20.69
C GLU A 105 20.27 31.30 21.13
N LYS A 106 20.22 32.23 20.18
CA LYS A 106 19.82 33.62 20.44
C LYS A 106 18.30 33.77 20.41
N GLN A 107 17.64 33.03 19.53
CA GLN A 107 16.19 33.06 19.39
C GLN A 107 15.49 32.35 20.56
N PHE A 108 16.08 31.25 21.05
CA PHE A 108 15.55 30.44 22.13
C PHE A 108 16.57 30.34 23.29
N PRO A 109 16.75 31.42 24.07
CA PRO A 109 17.60 31.40 25.25
C PRO A 109 17.07 30.41 26.30
N ILE A 110 18.01 29.77 27.01
CA ILE A 110 17.71 28.72 27.99
C ILE A 110 17.61 29.34 29.38
N GLU A 111 16.51 29.05 30.08
CA GLU A 111 16.41 29.29 31.53
C GLU A 111 17.09 28.13 32.27
N HIS A 112 17.95 28.42 33.24
CA HIS A 112 18.72 27.38 33.94
C HIS A 112 17.83 26.23 34.45
N SER A 113 18.00 25.07 33.81
CA SER A 113 17.35 23.76 34.00
C SER A 113 16.44 23.64 35.24
N LYS A 114 15.20 24.10 35.13
CA LYS A 114 14.16 23.76 36.11
C LYS A 114 13.80 22.28 35.97
N PRO A 115 13.59 21.55 37.08
CA PRO A 115 13.07 20.20 37.01
C PRO A 115 11.66 20.21 36.42
N LEU A 116 11.27 19.14 35.74
CA LEU A 116 9.90 18.97 35.27
C LEU A 116 8.95 19.02 36.46
N SER A 117 7.85 19.76 36.32
CA SER A 117 6.87 19.97 37.39
C SER A 117 5.54 19.31 37.06
N ALA A 118 4.75 18.99 38.09
CA ALA A 118 3.37 18.54 37.87
C ALA A 118 2.53 19.64 37.19
N THR A 119 2.80 20.91 37.51
CA THR A 119 2.14 22.09 36.94
C THR A 119 2.32 22.17 35.42
N LEU A 120 3.54 21.92 34.93
CA LEU A 120 3.84 21.83 33.50
C LEU A 120 2.91 20.83 32.79
N PHE A 121 2.81 19.62 33.32
CA PHE A 121 1.95 18.59 32.73
C PHE A 121 0.45 18.91 32.87
N PHE A 122 0.04 19.65 33.90
CA PHE A 122 -1.33 20.18 33.95
C PHE A 122 -1.58 21.24 32.87
N HIS A 123 -0.63 22.16 32.64
CA HIS A 123 -0.71 23.15 31.57
C HIS A 123 -0.75 22.48 30.20
N LEU A 124 0.14 21.53 29.92
CA LEU A 124 0.13 20.75 28.66
C LEU A 124 -1.21 20.04 28.43
N ARG A 125 -1.79 19.47 29.49
CA ARG A 125 -3.13 18.89 29.42
C ARG A 125 -4.20 19.94 29.09
N SER A 126 -4.14 21.12 29.70
CA SER A 126 -5.11 22.19 29.43
C SER A 126 -5.08 22.71 28.00
N LEU A 127 -3.92 22.66 27.33
CA LEU A 127 -3.79 23.09 25.92
C LEU A 127 -4.74 22.32 24.99
N PHE A 128 -4.96 21.02 25.22
CA PHE A 128 -5.94 20.25 24.44
C PHE A 128 -7.38 20.74 24.58
N TYR A 129 -7.73 21.36 25.71
CA TYR A 129 -9.07 21.88 25.98
C TYR A 129 -9.21 23.35 25.58
N MET A 130 -8.13 24.12 25.67
CA MET A 130 -8.08 25.53 25.29
C MET A 130 -7.87 25.75 23.80
N ALA A 131 -7.30 24.75 23.10
CA ALA A 131 -7.07 24.81 21.67
C ALA A 131 -8.34 25.24 20.94
N LYS A 132 -8.23 26.35 20.21
CA LYS A 132 -9.29 26.85 19.34
C LYS A 132 -9.38 25.90 18.15
N THR A 133 -10.09 24.79 18.31
CA THR A 133 -10.49 23.94 17.20
C THR A 133 -11.19 24.85 16.20
N HIS A 134 -10.85 24.75 14.91
CA HIS A 134 -11.29 25.71 13.90
C HIS A 134 -12.78 26.05 14.08
N LYS A 135 -13.15 27.34 14.03
CA LYS A 135 -14.53 27.87 14.23
C LYS A 135 -15.64 27.15 13.42
N ARG A 136 -15.26 26.30 12.47
CA ARG A 136 -16.14 25.56 11.56
C ARG A 136 -16.50 24.14 12.02
N THR A 137 -15.75 23.51 12.93
CA THR A 137 -16.06 22.13 13.39
C THR A 137 -16.54 22.08 14.84
N GLY A 138 -15.99 22.92 15.73
CA GLY A 138 -16.28 22.85 17.17
C GLY A 138 -15.99 21.47 17.78
N ARG A 139 -15.12 20.67 17.13
CA ARG A 139 -14.82 19.28 17.52
C ARG A 139 -13.60 19.27 18.41
N HIS A 140 -13.74 18.70 19.60
CA HIS A 140 -12.61 18.46 20.49
C HIS A 140 -11.73 17.32 20.00
N TYR A 141 -10.42 17.42 20.23
CA TYR A 141 -9.50 16.31 20.00
C TYR A 141 -9.88 15.12 20.87
N ASN A 142 -10.21 13.99 20.23
CA ASN A 142 -10.61 12.75 20.89
C ASN A 142 -9.46 11.74 21.02
N LEU A 143 -8.34 12.00 20.35
CA LEU A 143 -7.10 11.24 20.50
C LEU A 143 -5.96 12.22 20.74
N LYS A 144 -5.26 12.10 21.87
CA LYS A 144 -4.31 13.12 22.32
C LYS A 144 -2.94 12.48 22.55
N LYS A 145 -1.91 13.03 21.92
CA LYS A 145 -0.53 12.57 22.05
C LYS A 145 0.37 13.73 22.45
N ILE A 146 1.29 13.48 23.38
CA ILE A 146 2.35 14.42 23.75
C ILE A 146 3.68 13.75 23.42
N PHE A 147 4.48 14.36 22.55
CA PHE A 147 5.83 13.92 22.23
C PHE A 147 6.80 14.79 23.02
N LEU A 148 7.47 14.19 24.01
CA LEU A 148 8.41 14.89 24.88
C LEU A 148 9.84 14.61 24.43
N PHE A 149 10.54 15.61 23.91
CA PHE A 149 11.94 15.54 23.52
C PHE A 149 12.81 16.08 24.64
N THR A 150 13.75 15.28 25.12
CA THR A 150 14.65 15.66 26.21
C THR A 150 15.93 14.85 26.17
N ASN A 151 17.04 15.49 26.54
CA ASN A 151 18.33 14.87 26.85
C ASN A 151 18.70 15.00 28.35
N ASN A 152 17.78 15.53 29.17
CA ASN A 152 17.91 15.60 30.63
C ASN A 152 17.48 14.26 31.23
N ASP A 153 18.42 13.51 31.77
CA ASP A 153 18.20 12.21 32.41
C ASP A 153 17.54 12.30 33.79
N LYS A 154 17.48 13.50 34.37
CA LYS A 154 17.02 13.75 35.73
C LYS A 154 15.80 14.67 35.76
N PRO A 155 14.59 14.16 35.44
CA PRO A 155 13.38 14.95 35.34
C PRO A 155 13.01 15.66 36.64
N TYR A 156 13.38 15.11 37.80
CA TYR A 156 13.16 15.74 39.10
C TYR A 156 14.44 15.93 39.91
N ASN A 157 15.63 15.78 39.30
CA ASN A 157 16.93 15.96 39.94
C ASN A 157 17.08 15.20 41.28
N GLY A 158 16.52 13.99 41.38
CA GLY A 158 16.51 13.20 42.62
C GLY A 158 15.61 13.74 43.75
N ASN A 159 14.86 14.83 43.53
CA ASN A 159 13.93 15.37 44.51
C ASN A 159 12.68 14.49 44.65
N SER A 160 12.68 13.66 45.70
CA SER A 160 11.59 12.72 46.01
C SER A 160 10.24 13.40 46.26
N GLN A 161 10.20 14.69 46.63
CA GLN A 161 8.95 15.43 46.82
C GLN A 161 8.24 15.73 45.50
N LEU A 162 8.98 15.92 44.41
CA LEU A 162 8.42 16.17 43.06
C LEU A 162 8.00 14.88 42.36
N ARG A 163 8.68 13.77 42.66
CA ARG A 163 8.43 12.44 42.07
C ARG A 163 6.97 11.99 42.22
N VAL A 164 6.42 12.05 43.44
CA VAL A 164 5.07 11.52 43.72
C VAL A 164 3.98 12.32 42.99
N PRO A 165 3.96 13.67 43.05
CA PRO A 165 3.05 14.48 42.24
C PRO A 165 3.18 14.24 40.73
N LEU A 166 4.41 14.23 40.19
CA LEU A 166 4.66 13.98 38.76
C LEU A 166 4.09 12.64 38.31
N LYS A 167 4.42 11.57 39.04
CA LYS A 167 3.92 10.22 38.75
C LYS A 167 2.39 10.16 38.75
N LYS A 168 1.75 10.86 39.69
CA LYS A 168 0.29 10.91 39.77
C LYS A 168 -0.30 11.66 38.57
N THR A 169 0.21 12.85 38.25
CA THR A 169 -0.25 13.63 37.09
C THR A 169 -0.08 12.87 35.77
N LEU A 170 1.03 12.15 35.61
CA LEU A 170 1.27 11.30 34.43
C LEU A 170 0.38 10.04 34.41
N ALA A 171 0.00 9.50 35.56
CA ALA A 171 -0.98 8.43 35.63
C ALA A 171 -2.38 8.94 35.23
N ASP A 172 -2.75 10.15 35.65
CA ASP A 172 -4.03 10.78 35.33
C ASP A 172 -4.20 11.02 33.81
N TYR A 173 -3.12 11.08 33.03
CA TYR A 173 -3.21 11.19 31.56
C TYR A 173 -3.93 9.98 30.93
N ASN A 174 -3.80 8.80 31.53
CA ASN A 174 -4.42 7.58 31.04
C ASN A 174 -5.94 7.62 31.19
N ASP A 175 -6.44 8.28 32.24
CA ASP A 175 -7.88 8.42 32.50
C ASP A 175 -8.56 9.38 31.50
N VAL A 176 -7.77 10.11 30.71
CA VAL A 176 -8.21 11.19 29.82
C VAL A 176 -7.77 10.94 28.37
N ASP A 177 -7.34 9.71 28.06
CA ASP A 177 -6.88 9.28 26.73
C ASP A 177 -5.72 10.13 26.18
N ILE A 178 -4.84 10.64 27.05
CA ILE A 178 -3.59 11.32 26.67
C ILE A 178 -2.45 10.32 26.72
N THR A 179 -1.79 10.10 25.59
CA THR A 179 -0.60 9.24 25.50
C THR A 179 0.67 10.10 25.49
N LEU A 180 1.47 10.01 26.56
CA LEU A 180 2.81 10.61 26.61
C LEU A 180 3.83 9.66 25.97
N ILE A 181 4.56 10.14 24.96
CA ILE A 181 5.58 9.39 24.24
C ILE A 181 6.91 10.13 24.43
N PRO A 182 7.79 9.62 25.29
CA PRO A 182 9.10 10.23 25.50
C PRO A 182 10.06 9.87 24.36
N PHE A 183 10.84 10.87 23.96
CA PHE A 183 12.00 10.81 23.07
C PHE A 183 13.22 11.15 23.92
N LEU A 184 13.81 10.12 24.53
CA LEU A 184 14.93 10.22 25.46
C LEU A 184 16.25 10.21 24.66
N LEU A 185 16.79 11.39 24.40
CA LEU A 185 17.90 11.59 23.47
C LEU A 185 19.25 11.38 24.14
N ASN A 186 20.15 10.65 23.49
CA ASN A 186 21.54 10.58 23.94
C ASN A 186 22.21 11.95 23.89
N LYS A 187 23.15 12.17 24.79
CA LYS A 187 23.91 13.43 24.85
C LYS A 187 24.83 13.55 23.64
N PRO A 188 25.12 14.76 23.13
CA PRO A 188 26.06 14.97 22.02
C PRO A 188 27.47 14.40 22.29
N SER A 189 27.85 14.31 23.56
CA SER A 189 29.11 13.70 24.02
C SER A 189 29.17 12.16 23.85
N GLY A 190 28.11 11.52 23.37
CA GLY A 190 28.00 10.07 23.21
C GLY A 190 27.58 9.33 24.48
N VAL A 191 27.32 10.06 25.58
CA VAL A 191 26.82 9.47 26.82
C VAL A 191 25.36 9.05 26.63
N LYS A 192 25.07 7.79 26.95
CA LYS A 192 23.71 7.23 26.88
C LYS A 192 22.83 7.85 27.95
N PHE A 193 21.57 8.10 27.59
CA PHE A 193 20.56 8.62 28.50
C PHE A 193 20.26 7.63 29.64
N ASP A 194 20.39 8.07 30.91
CA ASP A 194 19.98 7.26 32.05
C ASP A 194 18.46 7.32 32.25
N LYS A 195 17.83 6.15 32.30
CA LYS A 195 16.37 5.99 32.34
C LYS A 195 15.83 5.77 33.74
N THR A 196 16.70 5.65 34.74
CA THR A 196 16.32 5.25 36.11
C THR A 196 15.15 6.08 36.62
N GLU A 197 15.26 7.41 36.64
CA GLU A 197 14.18 8.31 37.10
C GLU A 197 12.93 8.27 36.20
N TYR A 198 13.08 8.23 34.87
CA TYR A 198 11.95 8.16 33.93
C TYR A 198 11.14 6.86 34.08
N SER A 199 11.80 5.73 34.30
CA SER A 199 11.14 4.43 34.48
C SER A 199 10.24 4.39 35.73
N GLU A 200 10.51 5.24 36.73
CA GLU A 200 9.73 5.32 37.96
C GLU A 200 8.43 6.13 37.79
N ILE A 201 8.43 7.10 36.87
CA ILE A 201 7.33 8.04 36.62
C ILE A 201 6.47 7.65 35.40
N LEU A 202 7.04 6.96 34.40
CA LEU A 202 6.33 6.53 33.19
C LEU A 202 5.53 5.24 33.43
N PHE A 203 4.30 5.20 32.89
CA PHE A 203 3.36 4.10 33.11
C PHE A 203 3.39 3.03 32.00
N TYR A 204 3.32 3.46 30.73
CA TYR A 204 3.15 2.58 29.56
C TYR A 204 4.42 2.28 28.76
N ASP A 205 5.44 3.14 28.83
CA ASP A 205 6.71 2.99 28.11
C ASP A 205 7.88 2.88 29.09
N LYS A 206 7.77 1.95 30.05
CA LYS A 206 8.86 1.67 31.00
C LYS A 206 10.15 1.22 30.30
N ASP A 207 10.00 0.70 29.08
CA ASP A 207 11.10 0.25 28.22
C ASP A 207 11.52 1.32 27.19
N ALA A 208 11.07 2.57 27.32
CA ALA A 208 11.46 3.67 26.42
C ALA A 208 12.97 3.64 26.18
N CYS A 209 13.38 3.37 24.94
CA CYS A 209 14.80 3.28 24.60
C CYS A 209 15.42 4.68 24.55
N SER A 210 16.59 4.82 25.18
CA SER A 210 17.50 5.91 24.92
C SER A 210 17.84 5.81 23.43
N MET A 211 17.67 6.90 22.70
CA MET A 211 17.73 6.86 21.24
C MET A 211 18.74 7.84 20.70
N SER A 212 19.29 7.49 19.55
CA SER A 212 20.12 8.41 18.78
C SER A 212 19.25 9.46 18.09
N ILE A 213 19.86 10.60 17.73
CA ILE A 213 19.15 11.67 17.05
C ILE A 213 18.63 11.21 15.67
N GLU A 214 19.35 10.31 15.00
CA GLU A 214 19.00 9.75 13.69
C GLU A 214 17.78 8.81 13.77
N GLU A 215 17.48 8.26 14.96
CA GLU A 215 16.34 7.37 15.19
C GLU A 215 15.02 8.13 15.45
N ILE A 216 15.09 9.46 15.64
CA ILE A 216 13.93 10.32 15.92
C ILE A 216 12.87 10.14 14.84
N ARG A 217 13.28 10.22 13.57
CA ARG A 217 12.37 10.13 12.42
C ARG A 217 11.58 8.83 12.45
N GLN A 218 12.26 7.70 12.61
CA GLN A 218 11.62 6.39 12.62
C GLN A 218 10.62 6.25 13.78
N ARG A 219 10.96 6.76 14.96
CA ARG A 219 10.07 6.72 16.13
C ARG A 219 8.88 7.66 15.95
N ILE A 220 9.06 8.87 15.42
CA ILE A 220 7.94 9.76 15.09
C ILE A 220 7.02 9.09 14.06
N SER A 221 7.56 8.57 12.95
CA SER A 221 6.76 7.91 11.90
C SER A 221 5.97 6.72 12.45
N ARG A 222 6.52 5.98 13.44
CA ARG A 222 5.81 4.88 14.11
C ARG A 222 4.66 5.35 15.00
N HIS A 223 4.82 6.49 15.68
CA HIS A 223 3.88 6.97 16.69
C HIS A 223 2.90 8.04 16.18
N LYS A 224 3.17 8.68 15.03
CA LYS A 224 2.24 9.63 14.39
C LYS A 224 0.99 8.94 13.87
N GLU A 225 1.12 7.71 13.35
CA GLU A 225 0.00 7.01 12.71
C GLU A 225 -1.09 6.59 13.72
N ILE A 226 -2.32 6.52 13.23
CA ILE A 226 -3.49 6.11 14.03
C ILE A 226 -3.95 4.73 13.61
N LYS A 227 -4.19 3.85 14.59
CA LYS A 227 -4.81 2.55 14.36
C LYS A 227 -6.29 2.70 13.99
N ARG A 228 -6.57 2.78 12.69
CA ARG A 228 -7.94 2.90 12.16
C ARG A 228 -8.60 1.55 11.98
N VAL A 229 -9.63 1.29 12.80
CA VAL A 229 -10.47 0.11 12.65
C VAL A 229 -11.26 0.23 11.34
N TYR A 230 -11.00 -0.68 10.41
CA TYR A 230 -11.70 -0.79 9.13
C TYR A 230 -13.03 -1.53 9.26
N PHE A 231 -13.07 -2.58 10.09
CA PHE A 231 -14.30 -3.28 10.49
C PHE A 231 -14.11 -3.96 11.84
N THR A 232 -15.22 -4.24 12.52
CA THR A 232 -15.27 -5.16 13.67
C THR A 232 -16.29 -6.22 13.34
N CYS A 233 -15.95 -7.50 13.54
CA CYS A 233 -16.89 -8.59 13.35
C CYS A 233 -16.58 -9.78 14.28
N PRO A 234 -17.58 -10.63 14.56
CA PRO A 234 -17.34 -11.96 15.09
C PRO A 234 -16.63 -12.85 14.08
N LEU A 235 -15.62 -13.57 14.56
CA LEU A 235 -14.97 -14.69 13.90
C LEU A 235 -15.49 -15.99 14.53
N LYS A 236 -16.33 -16.71 13.78
CA LYS A 236 -16.83 -18.04 14.12
C LYS A 236 -15.77 -19.08 13.76
N ILE A 237 -15.23 -19.73 14.78
CA ILE A 237 -14.22 -20.80 14.65
C ILE A 237 -14.90 -22.16 14.56
N ALA A 238 -15.98 -22.34 15.33
CA ALA A 238 -16.86 -23.50 15.31
C ALA A 238 -18.27 -23.08 15.77
N ASN A 239 -19.27 -23.95 15.65
CA ASN A 239 -20.68 -23.65 15.96
C ASN A 239 -20.89 -22.95 17.32
N ASN A 240 -20.13 -23.34 18.35
CA ASN A 240 -20.22 -22.78 19.71
C ASN A 240 -18.94 -22.02 20.13
N LEU A 241 -18.06 -21.68 19.19
CA LEU A 241 -16.80 -20.99 19.47
C LEU A 241 -16.67 -19.78 18.55
N CYS A 242 -16.93 -18.61 19.12
CA CYS A 242 -16.85 -17.32 18.43
C CYS A 242 -15.97 -16.36 19.23
N ILE A 243 -15.21 -15.53 18.52
CA ILE A 243 -14.41 -14.46 19.11
C ILE A 243 -14.66 -13.14 18.40
N SER A 244 -14.44 -12.01 19.08
CA SER A 244 -14.50 -10.70 18.44
C SER A 244 -13.14 -10.31 17.86
N VAL A 245 -13.12 -9.88 16.60
CA VAL A 245 -11.90 -9.39 15.93
C VAL A 245 -12.11 -7.99 15.35
N LYS A 246 -11.02 -7.22 15.29
CA LYS A 246 -10.91 -5.93 14.61
C LYS A 246 -10.01 -6.09 13.39
N GLY A 247 -10.47 -5.59 12.25
CA GLY A 247 -9.68 -5.47 11.03
C GLY A 247 -9.13 -4.05 10.87
N TYR A 248 -7.86 -3.95 10.52
CA TYR A 248 -7.15 -2.71 10.18
C TYR A 248 -6.73 -2.76 8.72
N SER A 249 -6.67 -1.63 8.03
CA SER A 249 -6.05 -1.58 6.70
C SER A 249 -4.62 -1.10 6.87
N MET A 250 -3.65 -1.94 6.50
CA MET A 250 -2.23 -1.62 6.62
C MET A 250 -1.73 -0.73 5.48
N PHE A 251 -2.33 -0.89 4.30
CA PHE A 251 -1.90 -0.18 3.09
C PHE A 251 -3.09 0.60 2.51
N TYR A 252 -2.90 1.90 2.36
CA TYR A 252 -3.84 2.79 1.69
C TYR A 252 -3.25 3.26 0.38
N HIS A 253 -4.14 3.48 -0.60
CA HIS A 253 -3.75 4.09 -1.85
C HIS A 253 -4.12 5.57 -1.73
N GLU A 254 -3.13 6.39 -1.43
CA GLU A 254 -3.30 7.82 -1.29
C GLU A 254 -3.38 8.48 -2.67
N THR A 255 -4.34 9.38 -2.83
CA THR A 255 -4.60 10.13 -4.05
C THR A 255 -4.95 11.55 -3.67
N PRO A 256 -4.55 12.58 -4.44
CA PRO A 256 -4.99 13.95 -4.18
C PRO A 256 -6.52 14.01 -4.15
N ARG A 257 -7.09 14.50 -3.05
CA ARG A 257 -8.56 14.67 -2.92
C ARG A 257 -8.89 16.14 -2.87
N LYS A 258 -9.84 16.56 -3.70
CA LYS A 258 -10.44 17.89 -3.60
C LYS A 258 -11.27 17.93 -2.31
N ILE A 259 -10.82 18.72 -1.35
CA ILE A 259 -11.44 18.75 -0.02
C ILE A 259 -12.72 19.60 -0.04
N LYS A 260 -12.71 20.73 -0.76
CA LYS A 260 -13.84 21.67 -0.80
C LYS A 260 -13.96 22.36 -2.15
N PHE A 261 -15.20 22.72 -2.47
CA PHE A 261 -15.51 23.69 -3.51
C PHE A 261 -15.68 25.05 -2.85
N VAL A 262 -15.08 26.08 -3.44
CA VAL A 262 -15.19 27.46 -2.99
C VAL A 262 -15.70 28.32 -4.13
N VAL A 263 -16.60 29.25 -3.82
CA VAL A 263 -17.04 30.29 -4.76
C VAL A 263 -16.39 31.60 -4.39
N ASN A 264 -15.90 32.31 -5.40
CA ASN A 264 -15.35 33.65 -5.25
C ASN A 264 -16.48 34.67 -5.46
N GLU A 265 -16.92 35.33 -4.38
CA GLU A 265 -17.89 36.43 -4.43
C GLU A 265 -17.16 37.80 -4.41
N GLY A 266 -16.03 37.90 -5.09
CA GLY A 266 -15.22 39.13 -5.21
C GLY A 266 -14.31 39.36 -4.00
N SER A 267 -14.87 39.74 -2.85
CA SER A 267 -14.09 40.09 -1.65
C SER A 267 -13.92 38.95 -0.65
N THR A 268 -14.69 37.86 -0.79
CA THR A 268 -14.61 36.69 0.10
C THR A 268 -14.79 35.39 -0.67
N PHE A 269 -14.11 34.35 -0.19
CA PHE A 269 -14.35 32.97 -0.59
C PHE A 269 -15.38 32.34 0.35
N LYS A 270 -16.42 31.72 -0.20
CA LYS A 270 -17.42 30.96 0.56
C LYS A 270 -17.39 29.49 0.19
N ASP A 271 -17.61 28.63 1.19
CA ASP A 271 -17.69 27.19 1.00
C ASP A 271 -18.99 26.85 0.24
N VAL A 272 -18.91 25.94 -0.73
CA VAL A 272 -20.04 25.48 -1.52
C VAL A 272 -20.54 24.12 -1.01
N GLU A 273 -21.84 24.03 -0.74
CA GLU A 273 -22.50 22.76 -0.44
C GLU A 273 -23.05 22.14 -1.74
N THR A 274 -22.69 20.88 -2.00
CA THR A 274 -23.19 20.14 -3.17
C THR A 274 -24.47 19.41 -2.81
N LYS A 275 -25.59 19.77 -3.44
CA LYS A 275 -26.88 19.08 -3.31
C LYS A 275 -27.20 18.32 -4.60
N SER A 276 -27.35 17.00 -4.53
CA SER A 276 -27.81 16.18 -5.65
C SER A 276 -29.30 15.90 -5.52
N GLN A 277 -30.06 16.16 -6.59
CA GLN A 277 -31.51 15.93 -6.64
C GLN A 277 -31.85 15.10 -7.88
N PHE A 278 -32.82 14.20 -7.75
CA PHE A 278 -33.34 13.44 -8.88
C PHE A 278 -34.48 14.21 -9.53
N VAL A 279 -34.46 14.26 -10.85
CA VAL A 279 -35.44 15.00 -11.65
C VAL A 279 -36.02 14.06 -12.69
N ASP A 280 -37.34 14.06 -12.83
CA ASP A 280 -38.01 13.32 -13.90
C ASP A 280 -37.69 13.99 -15.25
N PRO A 281 -37.10 13.25 -16.22
CA PRO A 281 -36.73 13.82 -17.52
C PRO A 281 -37.92 14.37 -18.32
N THR A 282 -39.15 13.89 -18.05
CA THR A 282 -40.34 14.32 -18.79
C THR A 282 -41.03 15.50 -18.12
N SER A 283 -41.25 15.43 -16.81
CA SER A 283 -42.02 16.46 -16.09
C SER A 283 -41.16 17.56 -15.46
N GLY A 284 -39.84 17.37 -15.37
CA GLY A 284 -38.92 18.29 -14.70
C GLY A 284 -39.13 18.37 -13.18
N LYS A 285 -40.00 17.53 -12.61
CA LYS A 285 -40.29 17.53 -11.17
C LYS A 285 -39.20 16.81 -10.40
N GLU A 286 -38.80 17.43 -9.30
CA GLU A 286 -37.90 16.81 -8.32
C GLU A 286 -38.65 15.71 -7.56
N PHE A 287 -37.96 14.58 -7.32
CA PHE A 287 -38.52 13.47 -6.56
C PHE A 287 -37.51 12.87 -5.58
N SER A 288 -38.01 12.18 -4.55
CA SER A 288 -37.18 11.59 -3.49
C SER A 288 -36.60 10.25 -3.91
N SER A 289 -35.45 9.88 -3.32
CA SER A 289 -34.81 8.59 -3.56
C SER A 289 -35.65 7.37 -3.16
N GLU A 290 -36.70 7.57 -2.36
CA GLU A 290 -37.62 6.50 -1.93
C GLU A 290 -38.60 6.10 -3.03
N GLN A 291 -38.86 6.99 -3.99
CA GLN A 291 -39.69 6.73 -5.16
C GLN A 291 -38.92 5.98 -6.26
N LEU A 292 -37.60 5.78 -6.10
CA LEU A 292 -36.78 5.03 -7.03
C LEU A 292 -36.99 3.52 -6.85
N ILE A 293 -37.31 2.86 -7.95
CA ILE A 293 -37.34 1.40 -8.04
C ILE A 293 -36.09 0.97 -8.81
N LYS A 294 -35.31 0.06 -8.23
CA LYS A 294 -34.16 -0.54 -8.93
C LYS A 294 -34.70 -1.59 -9.90
N ALA A 295 -34.34 -1.47 -11.16
CA ALA A 295 -34.70 -2.46 -12.17
C ALA A 295 -33.45 -3.07 -12.82
N TYR A 296 -33.53 -4.35 -13.16
CA TYR A 296 -32.47 -5.07 -13.87
C TYR A 296 -32.86 -5.25 -15.33
N PRO A 297 -32.04 -4.81 -16.30
CA PRO A 297 -32.34 -4.98 -17.71
C PRO A 297 -32.20 -6.46 -18.10
N LEU A 298 -33.18 -6.95 -18.87
CA LEU A 298 -33.19 -8.29 -19.46
C LEU A 298 -33.40 -8.15 -20.98
N GLY A 299 -32.29 -8.06 -21.73
CA GLY A 299 -32.34 -7.74 -23.16
C GLY A 299 -32.53 -6.23 -23.40
N ALA A 300 -33.07 -5.87 -24.56
CA ALA A 300 -33.20 -4.46 -24.97
C ALA A 300 -34.38 -3.73 -24.31
N ASP A 301 -35.52 -4.42 -24.16
CA ASP A 301 -36.80 -3.74 -23.87
C ASP A 301 -37.48 -4.21 -22.57
N ALA A 302 -36.93 -5.20 -21.86
CA ALA A 302 -37.51 -5.70 -20.63
C ALA A 302 -36.70 -5.28 -19.40
N TYR A 303 -37.41 -4.83 -18.38
CA TYR A 303 -36.85 -4.45 -17.08
C TYR A 303 -37.58 -5.23 -15.99
N ILE A 304 -36.83 -5.79 -15.06
CA ILE A 304 -37.37 -6.47 -13.88
C ILE A 304 -37.25 -5.53 -12.69
N PRO A 305 -38.34 -4.86 -12.26
CA PRO A 305 -38.32 -4.02 -11.07
C PRO A 305 -38.21 -4.89 -9.82
N LEU A 306 -37.23 -4.60 -8.96
CA LEU A 306 -37.10 -5.21 -7.64
C LEU A 306 -37.21 -4.11 -6.57
N ASN A 307 -38.08 -4.35 -5.59
CA ASN A 307 -38.19 -3.46 -4.45
C ASN A 307 -37.00 -3.66 -3.49
N SER A 308 -36.80 -2.70 -2.59
CA SER A 308 -35.67 -2.71 -1.64
C SER A 308 -35.64 -3.93 -0.71
N GLU A 309 -36.80 -4.53 -0.40
CA GLU A 309 -36.90 -5.71 0.47
C GLU A 309 -36.55 -7.00 -0.27
N GLN A 310 -36.98 -7.14 -1.52
CA GLN A 310 -36.64 -8.24 -2.41
C GLN A 310 -35.14 -8.25 -2.67
N VAL A 311 -34.54 -7.08 -2.94
CA VAL A 311 -33.08 -6.96 -3.11
C VAL A 311 -32.34 -7.38 -1.82
N LYS A 312 -32.84 -6.98 -0.64
CA LYS A 312 -32.25 -7.43 0.63
C LYS A 312 -32.38 -8.94 0.81
N THR A 313 -33.52 -9.52 0.42
CA THR A 313 -33.77 -10.97 0.54
C THR A 313 -32.88 -11.78 -0.40
N ILE A 314 -32.73 -11.35 -1.66
CA ILE A 314 -31.83 -11.99 -2.63
C ILE A 314 -30.37 -11.95 -2.15
N ASN A 315 -29.98 -10.86 -1.47
CA ASN A 315 -28.63 -10.70 -0.93
C ASN A 315 -28.42 -11.40 0.42
N ARG A 316 -29.45 -12.00 1.04
CA ARG A 316 -29.27 -12.80 2.27
C ARG A 316 -28.64 -14.14 1.92
N PHE A 317 -27.57 -14.48 2.62
CA PHE A 317 -26.87 -15.75 2.46
C PHE A 317 -26.81 -16.45 3.83
N ASN A 318 -27.49 -17.59 3.99
CA ASN A 318 -27.68 -18.34 5.25
C ASN A 318 -28.40 -17.56 6.39
N ASP A 319 -28.46 -18.16 7.60
CA ASP A 319 -28.76 -17.50 8.89
C ASP A 319 -27.72 -16.43 9.27
N ILE A 320 -26.77 -16.12 8.39
CA ILE A 320 -25.89 -14.96 8.48
C ILE A 320 -26.72 -13.73 8.11
N ILE A 321 -27.67 -13.44 9.00
CA ILE A 321 -28.46 -12.21 9.04
C ILE A 321 -27.48 -11.06 8.94
N ASN A 322 -27.53 -10.26 7.86
CA ASN A 322 -27.17 -8.83 7.68
C ASN A 322 -26.07 -8.17 8.56
N ILE A 323 -25.28 -8.94 9.27
CA ILE A 323 -24.34 -8.58 10.31
C ILE A 323 -22.98 -9.09 9.80
N PRO A 324 -21.95 -8.23 9.78
CA PRO A 324 -20.64 -8.63 9.30
C PRO A 324 -20.14 -9.76 10.18
N SER A 325 -19.78 -10.89 9.59
CA SER A 325 -19.21 -12.03 10.32
C SER A 325 -18.29 -12.81 9.41
N LEU A 326 -17.29 -13.45 10.02
CA LEU A 326 -16.35 -14.32 9.34
C LEU A 326 -16.47 -15.72 9.94
N GLU A 327 -16.59 -16.73 9.11
CA GLU A 327 -16.68 -18.13 9.52
C GLU A 327 -15.52 -18.92 8.93
N ILE A 328 -14.81 -19.67 9.78
CA ILE A 328 -13.72 -20.54 9.32
C ILE A 328 -14.33 -21.80 8.71
N LEU A 329 -14.09 -22.01 7.41
CA LEU A 329 -14.48 -23.23 6.71
C LEU A 329 -13.49 -24.37 6.96
N GLY A 330 -12.20 -24.04 7.12
CA GLY A 330 -11.16 -25.03 7.35
C GLY A 330 -9.75 -24.46 7.27
N PHE A 331 -8.76 -25.33 7.40
CA PHE A 331 -7.33 -24.99 7.37
C PHE A 331 -6.63 -25.71 6.22
N ARG A 332 -5.71 -25.02 5.54
CA ARG A 332 -4.88 -25.55 4.44
C ARG A 332 -3.41 -25.29 4.70
N ASP A 333 -2.56 -26.09 4.08
CA ASP A 333 -1.10 -25.89 4.13
C ASP A 333 -0.70 -24.60 3.44
N ILE A 334 0.22 -23.83 4.04
CA ILE A 334 0.77 -22.61 3.46
C ILE A 334 1.45 -22.87 2.10
N SER A 335 1.94 -24.09 1.85
CA SER A 335 2.48 -24.47 0.54
C SER A 335 1.45 -24.36 -0.60
N ASN A 336 0.15 -24.45 -0.29
CA ASN A 336 -0.93 -24.30 -1.27
C ASN A 336 -1.38 -22.84 -1.43
N TRP A 337 -0.77 -21.89 -0.73
CA TRP A 337 -1.05 -20.48 -0.91
C TRP A 337 -0.44 -19.99 -2.22
N LEU A 338 -1.24 -19.30 -3.03
CA LEU A 338 -0.85 -18.82 -4.35
C LEU A 338 -0.95 -17.28 -4.38
N PRO A 339 0.16 -16.55 -4.09
CA PRO A 339 0.16 -15.09 -4.04
C PRO A 339 -0.31 -14.42 -5.34
N GLN A 340 -0.12 -15.07 -6.49
CA GLN A 340 -0.51 -14.54 -7.79
C GLN A 340 -2.02 -14.34 -7.98
N TYR A 341 -2.85 -15.01 -7.17
CA TYR A 341 -4.31 -14.87 -7.19
C TYR A 341 -4.84 -13.88 -6.14
N GLN A 342 -3.95 -13.19 -5.42
CA GLN A 342 -4.33 -12.14 -4.50
C GLN A 342 -4.93 -10.96 -5.27
N PHE A 343 -6.09 -10.46 -4.81
CA PHE A 343 -6.69 -9.25 -5.35
C PHE A 343 -7.33 -8.40 -4.24
N GLY A 344 -7.37 -7.09 -4.47
CA GLY A 344 -7.85 -6.12 -3.51
C GLY A 344 -6.91 -5.89 -2.32
N LYS A 345 -7.38 -5.11 -1.35
CA LYS A 345 -6.61 -4.70 -0.17
C LYS A 345 -6.61 -5.80 0.90
N ALA A 346 -5.44 -6.12 1.42
CA ALA A 346 -5.30 -6.99 2.58
C ALA A 346 -5.66 -6.21 3.86
N SER A 347 -6.36 -6.86 4.78
CA SER A 347 -6.66 -6.32 6.11
C SER A 347 -5.84 -7.06 7.17
N PHE A 348 -5.43 -6.40 8.23
CA PHE A 348 -4.75 -7.01 9.37
C PHE A 348 -5.73 -7.21 10.52
N LEU A 349 -5.82 -8.43 11.04
CA LEU A 349 -6.73 -8.81 12.13
C LEU A 349 -6.01 -8.78 13.47
N SER A 350 -6.68 -8.21 14.46
CA SER A 350 -6.31 -8.19 15.87
C SER A 350 -7.49 -8.66 16.72
N PRO A 351 -7.27 -9.28 17.89
CA PRO A 351 -8.36 -9.58 18.82
C PRO A 351 -9.03 -8.30 19.33
N ASN A 352 -10.32 -8.39 19.64
CA ASN A 352 -11.09 -7.31 20.27
C ASN A 352 -11.64 -7.78 21.62
N ASN A 353 -11.08 -7.28 22.73
CA ASN A 353 -11.55 -7.61 24.08
C ASN A 353 -12.80 -6.82 24.50
N TYR A 354 -13.14 -5.75 23.80
CA TYR A 354 -14.32 -4.91 24.06
C TYR A 354 -15.51 -5.28 23.17
N GLY A 355 -15.46 -6.44 22.49
CA GLY A 355 -16.55 -6.92 21.66
C GLY A 355 -17.55 -7.76 22.44
N ASP A 356 -18.48 -8.39 21.72
CA ASP A 356 -19.55 -9.22 22.30
C ASP A 356 -19.04 -10.52 22.96
N PHE A 357 -17.80 -10.93 22.68
CA PHE A 357 -17.23 -12.19 23.18
C PHE A 357 -16.05 -11.95 24.14
N THR A 358 -16.15 -12.52 25.34
CA THR A 358 -15.05 -12.49 26.33
C THR A 358 -13.92 -13.42 25.93
N HIS A 359 -12.71 -13.19 26.47
CA HIS A 359 -11.53 -14.04 26.26
C HIS A 359 -11.05 -14.15 24.79
N SER A 360 -11.50 -13.24 23.93
CA SER A 360 -11.13 -13.19 22.51
C SER A 360 -9.61 -13.17 22.27
N GLN A 361 -8.85 -12.40 23.05
CA GLN A 361 -7.38 -12.36 22.94
C GLN A 361 -6.70 -13.71 23.23
N ARG A 362 -7.18 -14.46 24.23
CA ARG A 362 -6.60 -15.77 24.59
C ARG A 362 -6.77 -16.76 23.45
N THR A 363 -8.00 -16.89 22.94
CA THR A 363 -8.32 -17.81 21.85
C THR A 363 -7.63 -17.41 20.56
N PHE A 364 -7.60 -16.11 20.24
CA PHE A 364 -6.87 -15.59 19.08
C PHE A 364 -5.37 -15.92 19.14
N SER A 365 -4.75 -15.72 20.31
CA SER A 365 -3.32 -16.00 20.50
C SER A 365 -3.02 -17.51 20.36
N CYS A 366 -3.87 -18.37 20.91
CA CYS A 366 -3.76 -19.82 20.77
C CYS A 366 -3.90 -20.26 19.30
N LEU A 367 -4.85 -19.66 18.57
CA LEU A 367 -5.05 -19.91 17.14
C LEU A 367 -3.82 -19.48 16.33
N LEU A 368 -3.26 -18.30 16.61
CA LEU A 368 -2.07 -17.77 15.95
C LEU A 368 -0.86 -18.69 16.14
N GLN A 369 -0.59 -19.09 17.38
CA GLN A 369 0.50 -20.01 17.72
C GLN A 369 0.31 -21.38 17.05
N SER A 370 -0.91 -21.91 17.07
CA SER A 370 -1.23 -23.22 16.49
C SER A 370 -1.08 -23.25 14.96
N MET A 371 -1.58 -22.21 14.28
CA MET A 371 -1.46 -22.07 12.83
C MET A 371 -0.01 -21.85 12.40
N THR A 372 0.76 -21.08 13.17
CA THR A 372 2.19 -20.86 12.92
C THR A 372 2.98 -22.16 13.07
N LYS A 373 2.79 -22.89 14.18
CA LYS A 373 3.49 -24.17 14.44
C LYS A 373 3.20 -25.22 13.37
N LYS A 374 1.99 -25.23 12.82
CA LYS A 374 1.57 -26.20 11.78
C LYS A 374 1.76 -25.69 10.35
N SER A 375 2.30 -24.48 10.16
CA SER A 375 2.43 -23.81 8.86
C SER A 375 1.13 -23.83 8.04
N LYS A 376 0.00 -23.48 8.67
CA LYS A 376 -1.33 -23.49 8.03
C LYS A 376 -1.91 -22.08 7.90
N PHE A 377 -2.72 -21.89 6.86
CA PHE A 377 -3.63 -20.76 6.73
C PHE A 377 -5.09 -21.23 6.84
N ALA A 378 -6.00 -20.34 7.22
CA ALA A 378 -7.42 -20.65 7.31
C ALA A 378 -8.17 -20.09 6.11
N VAL A 379 -9.16 -20.83 5.62
CA VAL A 379 -10.11 -20.36 4.61
C VAL A 379 -11.39 -19.95 5.33
N LEU A 380 -11.85 -18.72 5.07
CA LEU A 380 -13.02 -18.16 5.69
C LEU A 380 -14.06 -17.77 4.65
N PHE A 381 -15.31 -17.77 5.08
CA PHE A 381 -16.44 -17.25 4.32
C PHE A 381 -17.17 -16.21 5.16
N GLY A 382 -17.57 -15.10 4.54
CA GLY A 382 -18.35 -14.09 5.25
C GLY A 382 -18.32 -12.70 4.64
N THR A 383 -18.70 -11.72 5.45
CA THR A 383 -18.85 -10.31 5.05
C THR A 383 -18.14 -9.39 6.04
N LEU A 384 -17.48 -8.35 5.52
CA LEU A 384 -16.78 -7.34 6.35
C LEU A 384 -17.64 -6.12 6.67
N LYS A 385 -18.74 -5.92 5.92
CA LYS A 385 -19.63 -4.76 6.02
C LYS A 385 -21.08 -5.20 5.86
N ASN A 386 -21.98 -4.40 6.42
CA ASN A 386 -23.42 -4.57 6.22
C ASN A 386 -23.75 -4.46 4.73
N ASN A 387 -24.67 -5.30 4.24
CA ASN A 387 -25.14 -5.32 2.85
C ASN A 387 -24.04 -5.56 1.80
N ALA A 388 -22.87 -6.10 2.19
CA ALA A 388 -21.86 -6.57 1.24
C ALA A 388 -22.14 -8.04 0.88
N ALA A 389 -21.89 -8.41 -0.38
CA ALA A 389 -21.93 -9.81 -0.79
C ALA A 389 -20.83 -10.62 -0.07
N PRO A 390 -21.12 -11.85 0.40
CA PRO A 390 -20.13 -12.67 1.06
C PRO A 390 -19.02 -13.10 0.10
N ARG A 391 -17.82 -13.20 0.65
CA ARG A 391 -16.63 -13.63 -0.11
C ARG A 391 -15.82 -14.64 0.68
N LEU A 392 -14.98 -15.36 -0.06
CA LEU A 392 -13.94 -16.20 0.51
C LEU A 392 -12.74 -15.33 0.89
N PHE A 393 -12.11 -15.67 2.01
CA PHE A 393 -10.90 -15.02 2.49
C PHE A 393 -9.86 -16.06 2.92
N GLY A 394 -8.58 -15.76 2.70
CA GLY A 394 -7.45 -16.45 3.32
C GLY A 394 -7.00 -15.67 4.54
N MET A 395 -6.90 -16.33 5.70
CA MET A 395 -6.31 -15.79 6.92
C MET A 395 -4.95 -16.41 7.17
N ILE A 396 -3.91 -15.60 7.04
CA ILE A 396 -2.50 -16.01 7.08
C ILE A 396 -1.85 -15.46 8.36
N PRO A 397 -1.15 -16.30 9.14
CA PRO A 397 -0.43 -15.83 10.32
C PRO A 397 0.77 -14.97 9.93
N SER A 398 0.88 -13.79 10.55
CA SER A 398 2.01 -12.85 10.36
C SER A 398 3.32 -13.36 10.96
N THR A 399 3.25 -14.30 11.90
CA THR A 399 4.37 -14.87 12.66
C THR A 399 5.02 -16.07 11.98
N LEU A 400 4.73 -16.33 10.71
CA LEU A 400 5.42 -17.40 9.97
C LEU A 400 6.90 -17.06 9.81
N PRO A 401 7.82 -18.06 9.87
CA PRO A 401 9.27 -17.82 9.76
C PRO A 401 9.67 -17.03 8.51
N GLN A 402 8.95 -17.23 7.40
CA GLN A 402 9.15 -16.51 6.14
C GLN A 402 8.94 -14.98 6.22
N TYR A 403 8.35 -14.48 7.30
CA TYR A 403 8.06 -13.06 7.52
C TYR A 403 8.79 -12.48 8.73
N GLU A 404 9.68 -13.24 9.38
CA GLU A 404 10.36 -12.83 10.60
C GLU A 404 11.26 -11.60 10.38
N SER A 405 11.87 -11.49 9.20
CA SER A 405 12.69 -10.33 8.81
C SER A 405 11.91 -9.04 8.60
N CYS A 406 10.57 -9.09 8.51
CA CYS A 406 9.74 -7.96 8.11
C CYS A 406 9.19 -7.14 9.30
N ASN A 407 9.57 -7.46 10.54
CA ASN A 407 9.13 -6.74 11.77
C ASN A 407 7.61 -6.46 11.81
N LEU A 408 6.79 -7.43 11.38
CA LEU A 408 5.34 -7.27 11.27
C LEU A 408 4.64 -7.37 12.63
N PRO A 409 3.50 -6.68 12.82
CA PRO A 409 2.69 -6.85 14.02
C PRO A 409 2.15 -8.28 14.13
N GLN A 410 2.04 -8.79 15.35
CA GLN A 410 1.51 -10.14 15.61
C GLN A 410 -0.01 -10.19 15.44
N GLY A 411 -0.47 -11.02 14.52
CA GLY A 411 -1.88 -11.17 14.15
C GLY A 411 -2.05 -11.95 12.86
N PHE A 412 -3.16 -11.72 12.15
CA PHE A 412 -3.42 -12.38 10.86
C PHE A 412 -3.61 -11.37 9.72
N PHE A 413 -3.10 -11.70 8.54
CA PHE A 413 -3.49 -11.04 7.30
C PHE A 413 -4.74 -11.72 6.75
N LEU A 414 -5.78 -10.93 6.48
CA LEU A 414 -7.00 -11.33 5.83
C LEU A 414 -6.98 -10.83 4.37
N ILE A 415 -6.91 -11.78 3.45
CA ILE A 415 -6.77 -11.54 2.01
C ILE A 415 -8.00 -12.09 1.30
N LYS A 416 -8.57 -11.34 0.36
CA LYS A 416 -9.72 -11.80 -0.43
C LYS A 416 -9.29 -12.87 -1.43
N LEU A 417 -10.06 -13.95 -1.53
CA LEU A 417 -9.85 -15.01 -2.51
C LEU A 417 -10.80 -14.83 -3.71
N PRO A 418 -10.29 -14.92 -4.95
CA PRO A 418 -11.09 -14.67 -6.14
C PRO A 418 -12.09 -15.80 -6.35
N TYR A 419 -13.28 -15.46 -6.85
CA TYR A 419 -14.16 -16.46 -7.44
C TYR A 419 -13.67 -16.85 -8.83
N LEU A 420 -14.24 -17.91 -9.42
CA LEU A 420 -13.87 -18.34 -10.77
C LEU A 420 -14.09 -17.22 -11.80
N ASP A 421 -15.15 -16.42 -11.64
CA ASP A 421 -15.45 -15.28 -12.51
C ASP A 421 -14.43 -14.12 -12.41
N ASP A 422 -13.71 -14.04 -11.27
CA ASP A 422 -12.66 -13.03 -11.07
C ASP A 422 -11.35 -13.41 -11.80
N VAL A 423 -11.17 -14.69 -12.17
CA VAL A 423 -9.94 -15.18 -12.81
C VAL A 423 -10.04 -15.02 -14.33
N ARG A 424 -9.18 -14.19 -14.90
CA ARG A 424 -9.11 -13.96 -16.35
C ARG A 424 -8.33 -15.09 -17.04
N GLN A 425 -8.86 -15.56 -18.17
CA GLN A 425 -8.16 -16.52 -19.03
C GLN A 425 -6.97 -15.85 -19.73
N LEU A 426 -5.90 -16.61 -19.92
CA LEU A 426 -4.75 -16.16 -20.70
C LEU A 426 -5.14 -16.01 -22.18
N PRO A 427 -4.62 -14.98 -22.87
CA PRO A 427 -4.86 -14.84 -24.31
C PRO A 427 -4.28 -16.04 -25.08
N PRO A 428 -4.97 -16.56 -26.11
CA PRO A 428 -4.64 -17.83 -26.77
C PRO A 428 -3.35 -17.83 -27.61
N LYS A 429 -2.65 -16.70 -27.71
CA LYS A 429 -1.48 -16.51 -28.59
C LYS A 429 -0.21 -16.23 -27.81
N ILE A 430 0.27 -17.22 -27.07
CA ILE A 430 1.67 -17.29 -26.66
C ILE A 430 2.19 -18.57 -27.29
N ALA A 431 2.68 -18.46 -28.54
CA ALA A 431 3.38 -19.59 -29.15
C ALA A 431 4.68 -19.80 -28.34
N PRO A 432 5.02 -21.03 -27.95
CA PRO A 432 6.32 -21.30 -27.37
C PRO A 432 7.37 -20.94 -28.43
N VAL A 433 8.34 -20.10 -28.04
CA VAL A 433 9.52 -19.82 -28.86
C VAL A 433 10.44 -21.04 -28.72
N ASP A 434 10.90 -21.59 -29.85
CA ASP A 434 11.96 -22.61 -29.87
C ASP A 434 13.30 -21.93 -29.52
N ALA A 435 13.49 -21.66 -28.23
CA ALA A 435 14.71 -21.12 -27.66
C ALA A 435 15.34 -22.14 -26.69
N ASP A 436 16.67 -22.11 -26.58
CA ASP A 436 17.37 -22.82 -25.52
C ASP A 436 17.05 -22.18 -24.17
N LEU A 437 15.99 -22.68 -23.55
CA LEU A 437 15.45 -22.18 -22.28
C LEU A 437 16.46 -22.30 -21.15
N ASP A 438 17.32 -23.32 -21.15
CA ASP A 438 18.26 -23.57 -20.05
C ASP A 438 19.35 -22.49 -20.01
N VAL A 439 19.88 -22.12 -21.18
CA VAL A 439 20.85 -21.02 -21.30
C VAL A 439 20.22 -19.70 -20.84
N LEU A 440 19.02 -19.37 -21.34
CA LEU A 440 18.34 -18.13 -20.94
C LEU A 440 18.01 -18.10 -19.45
N VAL A 441 17.49 -19.19 -18.88
CA VAL A 441 17.17 -19.29 -17.45
C VAL A 441 18.43 -19.07 -16.61
N SER A 442 19.58 -19.62 -17.03
CA SER A 442 20.85 -19.42 -16.32
C SER A 442 21.31 -17.95 -16.35
N LEU A 443 21.25 -17.30 -17.51
CA LEU A 443 21.62 -15.89 -17.69
C LEU A 443 20.68 -14.95 -16.92
N PHE A 444 19.37 -15.17 -17.00
CA PHE A 444 18.39 -14.41 -16.23
C PHE A 444 18.53 -14.63 -14.72
N SER A 445 18.83 -15.85 -14.27
CA SER A 445 19.06 -16.13 -12.85
C SER A 445 20.29 -15.39 -12.31
N ASN A 446 21.38 -15.36 -13.09
CA ASN A 446 22.57 -14.56 -12.77
C ASN A 446 22.25 -13.06 -12.72
N LEU A 447 21.49 -12.56 -13.70
CA LEU A 447 21.05 -11.16 -13.74
C LEU A 447 20.21 -10.77 -12.51
N VAL A 448 19.22 -11.59 -12.15
CA VAL A 448 18.36 -11.35 -10.97
C VAL A 448 19.18 -11.38 -9.68
N GLY A 449 20.16 -12.27 -9.58
CA GLY A 449 21.10 -12.31 -8.46
C GLY A 449 21.90 -11.01 -8.29
N LYS A 450 22.30 -10.37 -9.40
CA LYS A 450 23.06 -9.11 -9.41
C LYS A 450 22.19 -7.87 -9.15
N ILE A 451 20.93 -7.87 -9.57
CA ILE A 451 19.99 -6.73 -9.42
C ILE A 451 19.17 -6.84 -8.12
N HIS A 452 19.43 -7.84 -7.29
CA HIS A 452 18.69 -8.04 -6.05
C HIS A 452 18.86 -6.88 -5.06
N ILE A 453 17.75 -6.38 -4.53
CA ILE A 453 17.74 -5.36 -3.48
C ILE A 453 18.13 -6.03 -2.15
N LYS A 454 19.37 -5.81 -1.70
CA LYS A 454 19.96 -6.47 -0.52
C LYS A 454 19.09 -6.43 0.75
N ASN A 455 18.39 -5.32 0.98
CA ASN A 455 17.55 -5.10 2.17
C ASN A 455 16.06 -5.37 1.92
N GLY A 456 15.71 -5.98 0.78
CA GLY A 456 14.34 -6.15 0.32
C GLY A 456 13.66 -4.84 -0.08
N TYR A 457 12.40 -4.94 -0.51
CA TYR A 457 11.60 -3.77 -0.86
C TYR A 457 11.05 -3.10 0.41
N GLN A 458 11.46 -1.86 0.66
CA GLN A 458 10.96 -1.02 1.75
C GLN A 458 10.08 0.10 1.20
N PRO A 459 8.76 0.12 1.48
CA PRO A 459 7.86 1.14 0.93
C PRO A 459 8.26 2.60 1.25
N GLN A 460 9.00 2.81 2.34
CA GLN A 460 9.44 4.13 2.80
C GLN A 460 10.47 4.78 1.87
N GLU A 461 11.22 3.99 1.09
CA GLU A 461 12.24 4.49 0.17
C GLU A 461 11.70 4.77 -1.26
N TYR A 462 10.37 4.85 -1.39
CA TYR A 462 9.67 4.97 -2.66
C TYR A 462 8.41 5.81 -2.49
N GLU A 463 8.60 7.11 -2.27
CA GLU A 463 7.49 8.06 -2.19
C GLU A 463 6.76 8.20 -3.53
N ASN A 464 5.48 8.53 -3.50
CA ASN A 464 4.69 8.72 -4.72
C ASN A 464 5.04 10.08 -5.37
N PRO A 465 5.68 10.11 -6.55
CA PRO A 465 6.14 11.36 -7.17
C PRO A 465 4.99 12.29 -7.57
N SER A 466 3.81 11.74 -7.90
CA SER A 466 2.64 12.54 -8.24
C SER A 466 2.05 13.24 -7.02
N LEU A 467 2.06 12.59 -5.85
CA LEU A 467 1.65 13.22 -4.60
C LEU A 467 2.65 14.28 -4.18
N GLN A 468 3.95 13.96 -4.20
CA GLN A 468 5.00 14.90 -3.82
C GLN A 468 4.97 16.16 -4.69
N TRP A 469 4.86 16.00 -6.01
CA TRP A 469 4.70 17.14 -6.91
C TRP A 469 3.44 17.96 -6.57
N HIS A 470 2.29 17.33 -6.38
CA HIS A 470 1.04 18.05 -6.08
C HIS A 470 1.14 18.91 -4.82
N PHE A 471 1.59 18.34 -3.70
CA PHE A 471 1.69 19.06 -2.43
C PHE A 471 2.85 20.05 -2.38
N LYS A 472 3.94 19.77 -3.11
CA LYS A 472 5.03 20.74 -3.29
C LYS A 472 4.53 21.99 -4.02
N MET A 473 3.82 21.83 -5.13
CA MET A 473 3.26 22.97 -5.86
C MET A 473 2.30 23.80 -5.01
N LEU A 474 1.42 23.16 -4.22
CA LEU A 474 0.54 23.89 -3.30
C LEU A 474 1.29 24.66 -2.22
N ARG A 475 2.35 24.07 -1.68
CA ARG A 475 3.21 24.70 -0.68
C ARG A 475 3.92 25.91 -1.26
N ASP A 476 4.56 25.73 -2.41
CA ASP A 476 5.37 26.75 -3.04
C ASP A 476 4.51 27.95 -3.51
N ASP A 477 3.34 27.69 -4.08
CA ASP A 477 2.34 28.72 -4.46
C ASP A 477 1.88 29.53 -3.23
N TYR A 478 1.60 28.87 -2.12
CA TYR A 478 1.18 29.54 -0.89
C TYR A 478 2.31 30.35 -0.24
N LEU A 479 3.52 29.80 -0.21
CA LEU A 479 4.70 30.47 0.33
C LEU A 479 5.24 31.56 -0.62
N GLN A 480 4.68 31.68 -1.83
CA GLN A 480 5.12 32.60 -2.87
C GLN A 480 6.59 32.39 -3.25
N LEU A 481 7.01 31.12 -3.29
CA LEU A 481 8.35 30.74 -3.72
C LEU A 481 8.40 30.78 -5.25
N GLU A 482 9.32 31.56 -5.80
CA GLU A 482 9.56 31.59 -7.24
C GLU A 482 10.32 30.33 -7.67
N HIS A 483 9.92 29.74 -8.80
CA HIS A 483 10.65 28.63 -9.41
C HIS A 483 11.42 29.12 -10.62
N ASP A 484 12.69 28.73 -10.71
CA ASP A 484 13.53 28.95 -11.89
C ASP A 484 13.13 28.09 -13.11
N ILE A 485 12.09 27.24 -12.97
CA ILE A 485 11.67 26.25 -13.96
C ILE A 485 10.38 26.72 -14.63
N ASP A 486 10.31 26.67 -15.96
CA ASP A 486 9.07 26.97 -16.68
C ASP A 486 8.10 25.79 -16.58
N ILE A 487 7.22 25.84 -15.57
CA ILE A 487 6.20 24.82 -15.30
C ILE A 487 5.16 24.75 -16.44
N SER A 488 5.10 25.77 -17.32
CA SER A 488 4.17 25.78 -18.45
C SER A 488 4.59 24.84 -19.58
N ASP A 489 5.88 24.52 -19.72
CA ASP A 489 6.36 23.50 -20.65
C ASP A 489 6.12 22.08 -20.08
N PRO A 490 5.31 21.23 -20.75
CA PRO A 490 5.09 19.85 -20.32
C PRO A 490 6.37 19.03 -20.18
N LEU A 491 7.41 19.32 -20.97
CA LEU A 491 8.66 18.57 -20.94
C LEU A 491 9.51 18.93 -19.72
N GLU A 492 9.71 20.21 -19.44
CA GLU A 492 10.38 20.68 -18.22
C GLU A 492 9.64 20.24 -16.96
N LYS A 493 8.30 20.35 -16.96
CA LYS A 493 7.46 19.82 -15.90
C LYS A 493 7.70 18.32 -15.66
N GLN A 494 7.70 17.51 -16.72
CA GLN A 494 7.93 16.07 -16.58
C GLN A 494 9.37 15.77 -16.12
N LYS A 495 10.37 16.53 -16.56
CA LYS A 495 11.76 16.40 -16.08
C LYS A 495 11.86 16.69 -14.59
N TYR A 496 11.14 17.70 -14.10
CA TYR A 496 11.13 18.05 -12.69
C TYR A 496 10.36 17.03 -11.83
N ILE A 497 9.19 16.55 -12.28
CA ILE A 497 8.49 15.44 -11.58
C ILE A 497 9.41 14.23 -11.46
N ASN A 498 10.13 13.94 -12.53
CA ASN A 498 11.08 12.84 -12.59
C ASN A 498 12.32 13.04 -11.68
N SER A 499 12.72 14.28 -11.36
CA SER A 499 13.83 14.52 -10.42
C SER A 499 13.41 14.33 -8.97
N LEU A 500 12.11 14.43 -8.68
CA LEU A 500 11.52 14.10 -7.38
C LEU A 500 11.24 12.60 -7.22
N ASP A 501 11.43 11.79 -8.26
CA ASP A 501 11.17 10.35 -8.25
C ASP A 501 12.41 9.55 -7.85
N GLU A 502 12.40 9.03 -6.61
CA GLU A 502 13.46 8.18 -6.07
C GLU A 502 13.61 6.87 -6.85
N THR A 503 12.51 6.31 -7.39
CA THR A 503 12.57 5.08 -8.19
C THR A 503 13.41 5.32 -9.44
N LYS A 504 13.16 6.45 -10.12
CA LYS A 504 13.90 6.83 -11.32
C LYS A 504 15.35 7.12 -11.00
N THR A 505 15.63 7.80 -9.89
CA THR A 505 16.99 8.08 -9.43
C THR A 505 17.78 6.78 -9.22
N LYS A 506 17.19 5.78 -8.56
CA LYS A 506 17.79 4.45 -8.38
C LYS A 506 18.05 3.74 -9.71
N ILE A 507 17.10 3.80 -10.66
CA ILE A 507 17.27 3.22 -12.01
C ILE A 507 18.36 3.95 -12.81
N MET A 508 18.45 5.28 -12.69
CA MET A 508 19.50 6.06 -13.37
C MET A 508 20.89 5.70 -12.84
N LYS A 509 21.05 5.58 -11.51
CA LYS A 509 22.30 5.10 -10.90
C LYS A 509 22.69 3.71 -11.41
N LEU A 510 21.73 2.79 -11.54
CA LEU A 510 21.97 1.47 -12.11
C LEU A 510 22.42 1.56 -13.58
N ARG A 511 21.78 2.42 -14.38
CA ARG A 511 22.16 2.64 -15.78
C ARG A 511 23.56 3.21 -15.91
N ASP A 512 23.90 4.20 -15.09
CA ASP A 512 25.21 4.85 -15.14
C ASP A 512 26.30 3.88 -14.70
N TYR A 513 26.04 3.07 -13.66
CA TYR A 513 26.92 1.95 -13.29
C TYR A 513 27.17 0.97 -14.44
N VAL A 514 26.12 0.60 -15.20
CA VAL A 514 26.26 -0.28 -16.37
C VAL A 514 27.08 0.37 -17.48
N LYS A 515 26.98 1.69 -17.69
CA LYS A 515 27.76 2.40 -18.70
C LYS A 515 29.23 2.54 -18.30
N GLU A 516 29.50 2.88 -17.04
CA GLU A 516 30.86 3.02 -16.51
C GLU A 516 31.63 1.69 -16.53
N THR A 517 30.91 0.58 -16.32
CA THR A 517 31.48 -0.78 -16.36
C THR A 517 31.36 -1.44 -17.72
N ALA A 518 30.99 -0.69 -18.77
CA ALA A 518 30.79 -1.25 -20.11
C ALA A 518 32.09 -1.70 -20.78
N ASP A 519 33.22 -1.06 -20.48
CA ASP A 519 34.53 -1.38 -21.06
C ASP A 519 35.40 -2.28 -20.15
N ASP A 520 34.89 -2.65 -18.97
CA ASP A 520 35.54 -3.60 -18.07
C ASP A 520 35.27 -5.03 -18.55
N ASP A 521 36.33 -5.82 -18.78
CA ASP A 521 36.25 -7.21 -19.27
C ASP A 521 35.96 -8.22 -18.15
N ASP A 522 35.74 -7.78 -16.91
CA ASP A 522 35.41 -8.69 -15.81
C ASP A 522 34.01 -9.34 -16.00
N PRO A 523 33.93 -10.68 -16.18
CA PRO A 523 32.66 -11.40 -16.37
C PRO A 523 31.73 -11.34 -15.15
N SER A 524 32.25 -10.95 -13.97
CA SER A 524 31.45 -10.74 -12.77
C SER A 524 30.59 -9.47 -12.84
N ARG A 525 30.87 -8.54 -13.75
CA ARG A 525 30.14 -7.26 -13.87
C ARG A 525 28.74 -7.43 -14.44
N LEU A 526 27.86 -6.49 -14.07
CA LEU A 526 26.48 -6.45 -14.56
C LEU A 526 26.42 -6.18 -16.08
N ALA A 527 27.31 -5.31 -16.59
CA ALA A 527 27.38 -4.94 -18.00
C ALA A 527 27.66 -6.14 -18.91
N ASN A 528 28.58 -7.03 -18.53
CA ASN A 528 28.93 -8.20 -19.34
C ASN A 528 27.82 -9.26 -19.37
N THR A 529 27.15 -9.52 -18.23
CA THR A 529 25.95 -10.37 -18.20
C THR A 529 24.82 -9.82 -19.08
N LEU A 530 24.65 -8.49 -19.12
CA LEU A 530 23.69 -7.86 -20.04
C LEU A 530 24.11 -7.99 -21.51
N LYS A 531 25.41 -7.90 -21.83
CA LYS A 531 25.91 -8.12 -23.20
C LYS A 531 25.63 -9.56 -23.65
N GLU A 532 25.97 -10.55 -22.83
CA GLU A 532 25.73 -11.98 -23.10
C GLU A 532 24.23 -12.26 -23.29
N LEU A 533 23.39 -11.75 -22.39
CA LEU A 533 21.94 -11.89 -22.50
C LEU A 533 21.41 -11.25 -23.80
N ASN A 534 21.89 -10.06 -24.14
CA ASN A 534 21.49 -9.39 -25.38
C ASN A 534 21.97 -10.16 -26.62
N GLN A 535 23.12 -10.83 -26.59
CA GLN A 535 23.57 -11.68 -27.69
C GLN A 535 22.63 -12.86 -27.90
N GLU A 536 22.22 -13.57 -26.84
CA GLU A 536 21.26 -14.66 -26.94
C GLU A 536 19.87 -14.19 -27.39
N LEU A 537 19.37 -13.08 -26.85
CA LEU A 537 18.10 -12.49 -27.29
C LEU A 537 18.14 -12.04 -28.74
N ASN A 538 19.27 -11.50 -29.22
CA ASN A 538 19.47 -11.14 -30.62
C ASN A 538 19.53 -12.36 -31.53
N LYS A 539 20.05 -13.51 -31.08
CA LYS A 539 19.99 -14.75 -31.86
C LYS A 539 18.54 -15.20 -32.07
N ILE A 540 17.73 -15.14 -31.01
CA ILE A 540 16.31 -15.54 -31.04
C ILE A 540 15.50 -14.61 -31.94
N SER A 541 15.64 -13.29 -31.78
CA SER A 541 14.92 -12.32 -32.62
C SER A 541 15.32 -12.39 -34.09
N ASN A 542 16.60 -12.63 -34.37
CA ASN A 542 17.05 -12.88 -35.75
C ASN A 542 16.51 -14.23 -36.28
N PHE A 543 16.38 -15.26 -35.44
CA PHE A 543 15.77 -16.53 -35.83
C PHE A 543 14.30 -16.36 -36.21
N ASP A 544 13.52 -15.59 -35.46
CA ASP A 544 12.12 -15.25 -35.78
C ASP A 544 11.98 -14.46 -37.10
N ILE A 545 12.93 -13.55 -37.38
CA ILE A 545 12.96 -12.79 -38.64
C ILE A 545 13.34 -13.69 -39.82
N ILE A 546 14.25 -14.64 -39.62
CA ILE A 546 14.69 -15.60 -40.66
C ILE A 546 13.59 -16.64 -40.91
N ALA A 547 12.91 -17.14 -39.88
CA ALA A 547 11.79 -18.08 -40.00
C ALA A 547 10.56 -17.45 -40.69
N ASN A 548 10.32 -16.15 -40.48
CA ASN A 548 9.25 -15.40 -41.17
C ASN A 548 9.62 -14.91 -42.58
N LYS A 549 10.90 -14.96 -42.97
CA LYS A 549 11.30 -14.76 -44.37
C LYS A 549 11.09 -16.08 -45.12
N LYS A 550 10.02 -16.15 -45.93
CA LYS A 550 9.84 -17.25 -46.89
C LYS A 550 11.16 -17.51 -47.63
N PRO A 551 11.75 -18.72 -47.56
CA PRO A 551 12.97 -19.00 -48.29
C PRO A 551 12.69 -18.85 -49.79
N LYS A 552 13.62 -18.20 -50.51
CA LYS A 552 13.63 -18.24 -51.98
C LYS A 552 13.73 -19.72 -52.39
N THR A 553 12.66 -20.21 -52.98
CA THR A 553 12.50 -21.58 -53.49
C THR A 553 13.63 -21.95 -54.44
N PRO A 554 14.36 -23.07 -54.21
CA PRO A 554 14.86 -23.89 -55.28
C PRO A 554 13.78 -24.93 -55.63
N THR A 555 13.34 -24.88 -56.88
CA THR A 555 12.69 -25.91 -57.70
C THR A 555 11.95 -27.06 -56.99
N THR A 556 10.62 -27.00 -57.12
CA THR A 556 9.57 -27.99 -56.79
C THR A 556 9.92 -29.47 -56.94
N VAL A 557 9.82 -30.21 -55.83
CA VAL A 557 9.31 -31.60 -55.84
C VAL A 557 8.01 -31.59 -55.05
N ASP A 558 6.87 -31.60 -55.74
CA ASP A 558 5.56 -31.71 -55.08
C ASP A 558 5.52 -33.02 -54.24
N PRO A 559 5.32 -32.94 -52.91
CA PRO A 559 5.33 -34.10 -52.03
C PRO A 559 4.19 -35.07 -52.37
N VAL A 560 4.46 -36.37 -52.20
CA VAL A 560 3.46 -37.43 -52.37
C VAL A 560 2.46 -37.33 -51.21
N PRO A 561 1.14 -37.21 -51.46
CA PRO A 561 0.13 -37.17 -50.39
C PRO A 561 0.20 -38.43 -49.53
N THR A 562 0.05 -38.28 -48.21
CA THR A 562 -0.03 -39.43 -47.29
C THR A 562 -1.43 -40.05 -47.27
N ASP A 563 -1.56 -41.25 -46.72
CA ASP A 563 -2.85 -41.94 -46.60
C ASP A 563 -3.89 -41.14 -45.83
N ASP A 564 -3.48 -40.51 -44.73
CA ASP A 564 -4.39 -39.75 -43.87
C ASP A 564 -4.94 -38.52 -44.59
N ASP A 565 -4.13 -37.87 -45.43
CA ASP A 565 -4.57 -36.72 -46.24
C ASP A 565 -5.66 -37.11 -47.24
N ILE A 566 -5.49 -38.26 -47.90
CA ILE A 566 -6.45 -38.76 -48.90
C ILE A 566 -7.69 -39.36 -48.24
N ILE A 567 -7.56 -40.03 -47.10
CA ILE A 567 -8.70 -40.56 -46.33
C ILE A 567 -9.56 -39.41 -45.79
N ASN A 568 -8.94 -38.35 -45.27
CA ASN A 568 -9.66 -37.18 -44.76
C ASN A 568 -10.37 -36.43 -45.89
N ALA A 569 -9.70 -36.26 -47.04
CA ALA A 569 -10.32 -35.65 -48.21
C ALA A 569 -11.43 -36.51 -48.84
N TRP A 570 -11.31 -37.83 -48.78
CA TRP A 570 -12.36 -38.75 -49.21
C TRP A 570 -13.59 -38.63 -48.30
N LYS A 571 -13.41 -38.68 -46.97
CA LYS A 571 -14.50 -38.48 -45.99
C LYS A 571 -15.19 -37.12 -46.14
N ALA A 572 -14.43 -36.09 -46.49
CA ALA A 572 -14.94 -34.73 -46.69
C ALA A 572 -15.52 -34.48 -48.10
N GLY A 573 -15.42 -35.43 -49.04
CA GLY A 573 -15.87 -35.26 -50.42
C GLY A 573 -15.03 -34.27 -51.25
N THR A 574 -13.81 -33.94 -50.81
CA THR A 574 -12.95 -32.89 -51.39
C THR A 574 -11.77 -33.42 -52.21
N LEU A 575 -11.81 -34.68 -52.65
CA LEU A 575 -10.77 -35.30 -53.49
C LEU A 575 -10.47 -34.55 -54.80
N ASN A 576 -11.42 -33.76 -55.31
CA ASN A 576 -11.21 -32.89 -56.46
C ASN A 576 -10.18 -31.77 -56.23
N GLY A 577 -9.83 -31.46 -54.97
CA GLY A 577 -8.83 -30.44 -54.61
C GLY A 577 -7.39 -30.80 -54.96
N PHE A 578 -7.06 -32.09 -55.16
CA PHE A 578 -5.69 -32.52 -55.47
C PHE A 578 -5.32 -32.34 -56.95
N LYS A 579 -4.05 -32.05 -57.23
CA LYS A 579 -3.53 -32.01 -58.61
C LYS A 579 -3.46 -33.44 -59.19
N VAL A 580 -3.60 -33.54 -60.52
CA VAL A 580 -3.57 -34.84 -61.23
C VAL A 580 -2.27 -35.61 -60.94
N ASP A 581 -1.14 -34.91 -60.86
CA ASP A 581 0.16 -35.53 -60.61
C ASP A 581 0.32 -36.06 -59.17
N GLN A 582 -0.33 -35.43 -58.19
CA GLN A 582 -0.35 -35.90 -56.81
C GLN A 582 -1.18 -37.20 -56.70
N LEU A 583 -2.35 -37.24 -57.36
CA LEU A 583 -3.20 -38.43 -57.41
C LEU A 583 -2.51 -39.57 -58.17
N ARG A 584 -1.82 -39.28 -59.29
CA ARG A 584 -1.05 -40.29 -60.03
C ARG A 584 0.12 -40.85 -59.22
N LYS A 585 0.85 -40.01 -58.48
CA LYS A 585 1.94 -40.45 -57.60
C LYS A 585 1.42 -41.33 -56.47
N TYR A 586 0.27 -41.01 -55.88
CA TYR A 586 -0.37 -41.83 -54.85
C TYR A 586 -0.90 -43.17 -55.37
N VAL A 587 -1.55 -43.18 -56.54
CA VAL A 587 -2.01 -44.43 -57.16
C VAL A 587 -0.81 -45.33 -57.51
N ARG A 588 0.30 -44.75 -57.99
CA ARG A 588 1.54 -45.49 -58.27
C ARG A 588 2.26 -46.00 -57.02
N SER A 589 2.22 -45.29 -55.89
CA SER A 589 2.79 -45.78 -54.64
C SER A 589 2.03 -46.99 -54.08
N ARG A 590 0.79 -47.19 -54.55
CA ARG A 590 -0.14 -48.25 -54.17
C ARG A 590 -0.30 -49.31 -55.26
N ASN A 591 0.69 -49.47 -56.16
CA ASN A 591 0.70 -50.23 -57.43
C ASN A 591 -0.02 -51.61 -57.48
N ASN A 592 -0.39 -52.22 -56.36
CA ASN A 592 -1.12 -53.49 -56.29
C ASN A 592 -2.61 -53.36 -55.93
N PHE A 593 -3.10 -52.17 -55.56
CA PHE A 593 -4.46 -51.97 -55.00
C PHE A 593 -5.32 -50.95 -55.76
N LEU A 594 -4.72 -50.10 -56.59
CA LEU A 594 -5.41 -49.03 -57.31
C LEU A 594 -5.06 -49.07 -58.80
N GLU A 595 -6.09 -49.11 -59.66
CA GLU A 595 -5.91 -49.07 -61.11
C GLU A 595 -5.50 -47.66 -61.57
N THR A 596 -4.46 -47.58 -62.41
CA THR A 596 -4.01 -46.31 -63.00
C THR A 596 -4.93 -45.88 -64.14
N ALA A 597 -5.36 -44.62 -64.13
CA ALA A 597 -6.15 -44.03 -65.21
C ALA A 597 -5.55 -42.72 -65.76
N SER A 598 -5.89 -42.37 -67.00
CA SER A 598 -5.37 -41.19 -67.68
C SER A 598 -6.09 -39.89 -67.29
N LYS A 599 -7.41 -39.95 -67.03
CA LYS A 599 -8.21 -38.80 -66.62
C LYS A 599 -8.31 -38.67 -65.10
N LYS A 600 -8.40 -37.43 -64.61
CA LYS A 600 -8.53 -37.11 -63.17
C LYS A 600 -9.78 -37.73 -62.54
N ALA A 601 -10.91 -37.68 -63.24
CA ALA A 601 -12.17 -38.24 -62.77
C ALA A 601 -12.06 -39.75 -62.52
N ASP A 602 -11.41 -40.46 -63.43
CA ASP A 602 -11.22 -41.91 -63.34
C ASP A 602 -10.27 -42.29 -62.19
N LEU A 603 -9.23 -41.50 -61.94
CA LEU A 603 -8.33 -41.69 -60.78
C LEU A 603 -9.08 -41.52 -59.45
N ILE A 604 -9.96 -40.52 -59.37
CA ILE A 604 -10.77 -40.27 -58.17
C ILE A 604 -11.78 -41.40 -57.96
N ALA A 605 -12.43 -41.87 -59.04
CA ALA A 605 -13.37 -42.99 -58.98
C ALA A 605 -12.70 -44.30 -58.51
N ASN A 606 -11.47 -44.57 -58.94
CA ASN A 606 -10.71 -45.74 -58.52
C ASN A 606 -10.32 -45.68 -57.03
N ILE A 607 -9.92 -44.49 -56.55
CA ILE A 607 -9.63 -44.25 -55.13
C ILE A 607 -10.91 -44.40 -54.28
N ASP A 608 -12.02 -43.86 -54.75
CA ASP A 608 -13.33 -43.95 -54.08
C ASP A 608 -13.81 -45.41 -53.98
N LYS A 609 -13.76 -46.17 -55.09
CA LYS A 609 -14.11 -47.60 -55.12
C LYS A 609 -13.27 -48.43 -54.14
N TYR A 610 -11.96 -48.17 -54.07
CA TYR A 610 -11.06 -48.87 -53.15
C TYR A 610 -11.39 -48.59 -51.68
N PHE A 611 -11.60 -47.32 -51.30
CA PHE A 611 -11.97 -47.00 -49.92
C PHE A 611 -13.37 -47.49 -49.55
N GLN A 612 -14.34 -47.47 -50.48
CA GLN A 612 -15.66 -48.06 -50.24
C GLN A 612 -15.62 -49.57 -49.99
N GLN A 613 -14.77 -50.30 -50.73
CA GLN A 613 -14.60 -51.74 -50.53
C GLN A 613 -13.93 -52.05 -49.18
N LYS A 614 -12.86 -51.33 -48.84
CA LYS A 614 -12.16 -51.47 -47.56
C LYS A 614 -13.05 -51.09 -46.36
N PHE A 615 -13.91 -50.08 -46.51
CA PHE A 615 -14.85 -49.66 -45.46
C PHE A 615 -15.99 -50.68 -45.24
N LYS A 616 -16.39 -51.41 -46.28
CA LYS A 616 -17.35 -52.53 -46.15
C LYS A 616 -16.73 -53.74 -45.46
N GLU A 617 -15.49 -54.07 -45.77
CA GLU A 617 -14.74 -55.18 -45.12
C GLU A 617 -14.45 -54.92 -43.63
N THR A 618 -14.42 -53.66 -43.19
CA THR A 618 -14.18 -53.30 -41.77
C THR A 618 -15.49 -53.30 -40.93
N LYS A 619 -16.66 -53.45 -41.58
CA LYS A 619 -17.99 -53.45 -40.93
C LYS A 619 -18.70 -54.81 -40.95
N ALA A 620 -18.14 -55.80 -41.65
CA ALA A 620 -18.51 -57.22 -41.57
C ALA A 620 -17.59 -57.91 -40.55
#